data_AF-W1XUP5-F1
#
_entry.id   AF-W1XUP5-F1
#
_cell.length_a   1.000
_cell.length_b   1.000
_cell.length_c   1.000
_cell.angle_alpha   90.00
_cell.angle_beta   90.00
_cell.angle_gamma   90.00
#
_symmetry.space_group_name_H-M   'P 1'
#
loop_
_entity.id
_entity.type
_entity.pdbx_description
1 polymer ?
#
loop_
_entity_poly.entity_id
_entity_poly.type
_entity_poly.pdbx_seq_one_letter_code
_entity_poly.pdbx_strand_id
1 'polypeptide(L)' 'VVQSSNGLPRMNGDKSAIDRRFRILPFTKIFKDKPNKAIKEDYINRKEVLEYLVKLAIETPIADINPRKSIEILEEHHKE' A
#
# COMPACT_ATOMS: atom_id res chain seq x y z
N VAL A 1 -1.77 8.06 -6.65
CA VAL A 1 -1.11 6.98 -7.43
C VAL A 1 -0.75 5.87 -6.45
N VAL A 2 -1.07 4.61 -6.75
CA VAL A 2 -0.65 3.45 -5.96
C VAL A 2 0.46 2.73 -6.72
N GLN A 3 1.57 2.44 -6.05
CA GLN A 3 2.71 1.73 -6.61
C GLN A 3 3.10 0.58 -5.68
N SER A 4 3.55 -0.52 -6.28
CA SER A 4 4.06 -1.69 -5.57
C SER A 4 5.42 -2.06 -6.11
N SER A 5 6.43 -2.09 -5.24
CA SER A 5 7.82 -2.36 -5.59
C SER A 5 8.51 -3.10 -4.45
N ASN A 6 9.55 -3.87 -4.77
CA ASN A 6 10.37 -4.59 -3.77
C ASN A 6 11.40 -3.70 -3.07
N GLY A 7 11.47 -2.42 -3.45
CA GLY A 7 12.33 -1.42 -2.84
C GLY A 7 11.68 -0.04 -2.96
N LEU A 8 12.18 0.94 -2.21
CA LEU A 8 11.65 2.30 -2.29
C LEU A 8 12.03 2.96 -3.62
N PRO A 9 11.12 3.72 -4.24
CA PRO A 9 11.46 4.51 -5.41
C PRO A 9 12.51 5.56 -5.02
N ARG A 10 13.47 5.85 -5.90
CA ARG A 10 14.37 7.00 -5.71
C ARG A 10 13.55 8.28 -5.81
N MET A 11 13.55 9.07 -4.75
CA MET A 11 12.76 10.29 -4.66
C MET A 11 13.68 11.52 -4.66
N ASN A 12 13.71 12.25 -5.77
CA ASN A 12 14.37 13.55 -5.85
C ASN A 12 13.35 14.63 -5.49
N GLY A 13 13.38 15.14 -4.26
CA GLY A 13 12.45 16.17 -3.80
C GLY A 13 12.71 16.63 -2.37
N ASP A 14 12.06 17.73 -1.97
CA ASP A 14 12.10 18.21 -0.59
C ASP A 14 11.52 17.15 0.36
N LYS A 15 12.27 16.84 1.44
CA LYS A 15 11.88 15.87 2.47
C LYS A 15 10.48 16.16 3.01
N SER A 16 10.20 17.44 3.32
CA SER A 16 8.89 17.83 3.86
C SER A 16 7.76 17.57 2.87
N ALA A 17 8.03 17.71 1.57
CA ALA A 17 7.09 17.46 0.50
C ALA A 17 6.81 15.96 0.31
N ILE A 18 7.81 15.11 0.53
CA ILE A 18 7.72 13.65 0.46
C ILE A 18 6.92 13.13 1.67
N ASP A 19 7.29 13.52 2.89
CA ASP A 19 6.64 13.08 4.13
C ASP A 19 5.13 13.39 4.14
N ARG A 20 4.72 14.52 3.57
CA ARG A 20 3.29 14.89 3.47
C ARG A 20 2.50 14.06 2.45
N ARG A 21 3.15 13.53 1.41
CA ARG A 21 2.47 12.94 0.24
C ARG A 21 2.60 11.42 0.13
N PHE A 22 3.61 10.83 0.77
CA PHE A 22 3.87 9.41 0.68
C PHE A 22 3.40 8.67 1.92
N ARG A 23 2.69 7.56 1.70
CA ARG A 23 2.39 6.56 2.73
C ARG A 23 2.88 5.21 2.23
N ILE A 24 3.68 4.54 3.05
CA ILE A 24 4.31 3.26 2.73
C ILE A 24 3.61 2.18 3.55
N LEU A 25 3.11 1.16 2.85
CA LEU A 25 2.55 -0.04 3.46
C LEU A 25 3.48 -1.21 3.17
N PRO A 26 4.30 -1.66 4.15
CA PRO A 26 5.23 -2.77 3.92
C PRO A 26 4.50 -4.11 3.96
N PHE A 27 4.71 -4.92 2.92
CA PHE A 27 4.25 -6.31 2.86
C PHE A 27 5.39 -7.24 3.31
N THR A 28 5.47 -7.54 4.60
CA THR A 28 6.55 -8.36 5.18
C THR A 28 6.27 -9.85 5.19
N LYS A 29 5.03 -10.25 4.89
CA LYS A 29 4.63 -11.66 4.84
C LYS A 29 4.90 -12.25 3.47
N ILE A 30 5.59 -13.38 3.46
CA ILE A 30 5.89 -14.15 2.26
C ILE A 30 4.95 -15.36 2.22
N PHE A 31 4.23 -15.53 1.12
CA PHE A 31 3.45 -16.73 0.87
C PHE A 31 4.42 -17.90 0.64
N LYS A 32 4.31 -18.94 1.47
CA LYS A 32 5.20 -20.12 1.40
C LYS A 32 4.81 -21.08 0.28
N ASP A 33 3.53 -21.07 -0.11
CA ASP A 33 2.98 -21.95 -1.14
C ASP A 33 3.03 -21.30 -2.52
N LYS A 34 2.78 -22.14 -3.55
CA LYS A 34 2.68 -21.67 -4.93
C LYS A 34 1.57 -20.60 -5.05
N PRO A 35 1.82 -19.48 -5.76
CA PRO A 35 0.80 -18.45 -5.96
C PRO A 35 -0.48 -19.03 -6.57
N ASN A 36 -1.62 -18.76 -5.93
CA ASN A 36 -2.91 -19.16 -6.47
C ASN A 36 -3.36 -18.14 -7.54
N LYS A 37 -3.20 -18.49 -8.81
CA LYS A 37 -3.58 -17.65 -9.95
C LYS A 37 -5.08 -17.30 -9.98
N ALA A 38 -5.93 -18.18 -9.45
CA ALA A 38 -7.37 -17.95 -9.40
C ALA A 38 -7.74 -16.71 -8.56
N ILE A 39 -6.88 -16.28 -7.62
CA ILE A 39 -7.10 -15.03 -6.89
C ILE A 39 -7.16 -13.84 -7.86
N LYS A 40 -6.18 -13.76 -8.77
CA LYS A 40 -6.06 -12.64 -9.72
C LYS A 40 -7.00 -12.78 -10.91
N GLU A 41 -7.16 -13.99 -11.42
CA GLU A 41 -7.89 -14.23 -12.67
C GLU A 41 -9.40 -14.32 -12.44
N ASP A 42 -9.85 -14.78 -11.26
CA ASP A 42 -11.26 -15.02 -10.97
C ASP A 42 -11.74 -14.25 -9.73
N TYR A 43 -11.20 -14.54 -8.54
CA TYR A 43 -11.75 -14.06 -7.27
C TYR A 43 -11.92 -12.53 -7.20
N ILE A 44 -10.91 -11.75 -7.59
CA ILE A 44 -10.99 -10.28 -7.55
C ILE A 44 -11.98 -9.69 -8.56
N ASN A 45 -12.40 -10.47 -9.56
CA ASN A 45 -13.33 -10.03 -10.61
C ASN A 45 -14.78 -10.43 -10.29
N ARG A 46 -15.01 -11.21 -9.23
CA ARG A 46 -16.35 -11.64 -8.84
C ARG A 46 -17.17 -10.46 -8.33
N LYS A 47 -18.45 -10.43 -8.72
CA LYS A 47 -19.36 -9.32 -8.42
C LYS A 47 -19.47 -9.05 -6.93
N GLU A 48 -19.65 -10.09 -6.13
CA GLU A 48 -19.80 -9.99 -4.68
C GLU A 48 -18.55 -9.43 -3.98
N VAL A 49 -17.36 -9.75 -4.51
CA VAL A 49 -16.09 -9.24 -3.98
C VAL A 49 -15.96 -7.75 -4.29
N LEU A 50 -16.30 -7.34 -5.51
CA LEU A 50 -16.30 -5.93 -5.91
C LEU A 50 -17.32 -5.12 -5.12
N GLU A 51 -18.53 -5.64 -4.93
CA GLU A 51 -19.57 -5.00 -4.10
C GLU A 51 -19.12 -4.86 -2.64
N TYR A 52 -18.47 -5.88 -2.08
CA TYR A 52 -17.88 -5.81 -0.76
C TYR A 52 -16.80 -4.72 -0.65
N LEU A 53 -15.90 -4.62 -1.63
CA LEU A 53 -14.86 -3.58 -1.64
C LEU A 53 -15.46 -2.17 -1.73
N VAL A 54 -16.50 -1.98 -2.54
CA VAL A 54 -17.20 -0.69 -2.66
C VAL A 54 -17.90 -0.35 -1.34
N LYS A 55 -18.62 -1.31 -0.74
CA LYS A 55 -19.25 -1.13 0.57
C LYS A 55 -18.21 -0.71 1.62
N LEU A 56 -17.10 -1.44 1.69
CA LEU A 56 -16.01 -1.14 2.62
C LEU A 56 -15.45 0.27 2.39
N ALA A 57 -15.25 0.69 1.14
CA ALA A 57 -14.76 2.03 0.83
C ALA A 57 -15.73 3.15 1.24
N ILE A 58 -17.05 2.92 1.11
CA ILE A 58 -18.09 3.88 1.51
C ILE A 58 -18.20 3.95 3.04
N GLU A 59 -18.14 2.81 3.71
CA GLU A 59 -18.31 2.71 5.18
C GLU A 59 -17.05 3.06 5.96
N THR A 60 -15.87 3.03 5.33
CA THR A 60 -14.61 3.39 5.98
C THR A 60 -14.55 4.90 6.19
N PRO A 61 -14.44 5.39 7.44
CA PRO A 61 -14.31 6.82 7.71
C PRO A 61 -13.06 7.39 7.05
N ILE A 62 -13.20 8.57 6.43
CA ILE A 62 -12.06 9.32 5.89
C ILE A 62 -11.30 9.92 7.07
N ALA A 63 -10.06 9.48 7.26
CA ALA A 63 -9.16 10.00 8.26
C ALA A 63 -7.77 10.21 7.66
N ASP A 64 -7.02 11.17 8.19
CA ASP A 64 -5.59 11.28 7.90
C ASP A 64 -4.85 10.13 8.58
N ILE A 65 -4.32 9.21 7.76
CA ILE A 65 -3.61 8.02 8.24
C ILE A 65 -2.11 8.25 8.11
N ASN A 66 -1.40 8.20 9.23
CA ASN A 66 0.07 8.29 9.32
C ASN A 66 0.62 7.06 10.05
N PRO A 67 0.76 5.91 9.38
CA PRO A 67 1.25 4.70 10.03
C PRO A 67 2.69 4.90 10.52
N ARG A 68 2.99 4.55 11.78
CA ARG A 68 4.34 4.67 12.35
C ARG A 68 5.40 4.02 11.47
N LYS A 69 5.11 2.82 10.96
CA LYS A 69 6.02 2.08 10.07
C LYS A 69 6.31 2.82 8.76
N SER A 70 5.34 3.58 8.24
CA SER A 70 5.57 4.43 7.06
C SER A 70 6.54 5.56 7.37
N ILE A 71 6.42 6.19 8.55
CA ILE A 71 7.28 7.31 8.97
C ILE A 71 8.72 6.81 9.14
N GLU A 72 8.89 5.70 9.86
CA GLU A 72 10.20 5.07 10.08
C GLU A 72 10.92 4.77 8.75
N ILE A 73 10.22 4.16 7.78
CA ILE A 73 10.80 3.80 6.47
C ILE A 73 11.22 5.05 5.68
N LEU A 74 10.42 6.12 5.71
CA LEU A 74 10.79 7.38 5.05
C LEU A 74 12.00 8.03 5.71
N GLU A 75 12.06 8.05 7.04
CA GLU A 75 13.19 8.61 7.78
C GLU A 75 14.51 7.88 7.52
N GLU A 76 14.48 6.55 7.44
CA GLU A 76 15.65 5.73 7.06
C GLU A 76 16.13 6.07 5.65
N HIS A 77 15.21 6.19 4.69
CA HIS A 77 15.55 6.51 3.31
C HIS A 77 16.20 7.89 3.15
N HIS A 78 15.85 8.86 4.00
CA HIS A 78 16.47 10.19 3.97
C HIS A 78 17.88 10.26 4.56
N LYS A 79 18.37 9.18 5.20
CA LYS A 79 19.73 9.10 5.74
C LYS A 79 20.74 8.52 4.75
N GLU A 80 20.26 7.85 3.70
CA GLU A 80 21.04 7.32 2.57
C GLU A 80 21.28 8.40 1.50
#